data_AF-K2AGI7-F1
#
_entry.id   AF-K2AGI7-F1
#
_cell.length_a   1.000
_cell.length_b   1.000
_cell.length_c   1.000
_cell.angle_alpha   90.00
_cell.angle_beta   90.00
_cell.angle_gamma   90.00
#
_symmetry.space_group_name_H-M   'P 1'
#
loop_
_entity.id
_entity.type
_entity.pdbx_description
1 polymer ?
#
loop_
_entity_poly.entity_id
_entity_poly.type
_entity_poly.pdbx_seq_one_letter_code
_entity_poly.pdbx_strand_id
1 'polypeptide(L)'
;MAGFAEYFHFGTIALTAAINAIGVGIGQGITSKNAIESMNQQPAAADEIRNTAIMGMALSETASIMGTFISILLLLQTRAVANSYYSSLAEIGIAFAICCTGLVLGLVSALPARAACMAVARQPFFSREITRFMMIVLSLLQTPIIFGFIVALFIQSQAGLVTTMRDALRLVASGMCIGLGSIGPAIGLSLFAEKACQGIGKNRDAYGSVFSFTLISQAIIETPIIFSLIVSISLLFLVPELEQEDLLNGITLLAAGLCTGIGTFGPGISSGKTATAAVEQIAINPELQATLSRVTIFSQGLIESSAIYAVLISFILLFWL
;
A
#
# COMPACT_ATOMS: atom_id res chain seq x y z
N MET A 1 2.96 34.93 -7.49
CA MET A 1 3.02 33.73 -6.63
C MET A 1 1.63 33.15 -6.32
N ALA A 2 0.56 33.96 -6.21
CA ALA A 2 -0.82 33.46 -5.97
C ALA A 2 -1.28 32.38 -6.98
N GLY A 3 -1.05 32.59 -8.28
CA GLY A 3 -1.42 31.59 -9.29
C GLY A 3 -0.69 30.24 -9.19
N PHE A 4 0.51 30.19 -8.59
CA PHE A 4 1.20 28.92 -8.33
C PHE A 4 0.63 28.19 -7.13
N ALA A 5 0.22 28.92 -6.08
CA ALA A 5 -0.43 28.34 -4.91
C ALA A 5 -1.76 27.67 -5.29
N GLU A 6 -2.62 28.39 -6.01
CA GLU A 6 -3.88 27.85 -6.53
C GLU A 6 -3.65 26.63 -7.44
N TYR A 7 -2.64 26.67 -8.30
CA TYR A 7 -2.29 25.54 -9.16
C TYR A 7 -1.90 24.29 -8.37
N PHE A 8 -1.09 24.42 -7.32
CA PHE A 8 -0.71 23.27 -6.48
C PHE A 8 -1.90 22.71 -5.68
N HIS A 9 -2.77 23.58 -5.15
CA HIS A 9 -3.96 23.16 -4.41
C HIS A 9 -4.95 22.41 -5.31
N PHE A 10 -5.41 23.05 -6.39
CA PHE A 10 -6.36 22.42 -7.31
C PHE A 10 -5.75 21.23 -8.08
N GLY A 11 -4.45 21.30 -8.38
CA GLY A 11 -3.70 20.20 -8.95
C GLY A 11 -3.69 18.98 -8.02
N THR A 12 -3.46 19.18 -6.72
CA THR A 12 -3.50 18.11 -5.71
C THR A 12 -4.89 17.47 -5.60
N ILE A 13 -5.95 18.29 -5.59
CA ILE A 13 -7.34 17.80 -5.61
C ILE A 13 -7.60 16.91 -6.82
N ALA A 14 -7.24 17.38 -8.01
CA ALA A 14 -7.47 16.63 -9.24
C ALA A 14 -6.66 15.33 -9.26
N LEU A 15 -5.39 15.37 -8.82
CA LEU A 15 -4.48 14.23 -8.81
C LEU A 15 -4.96 13.12 -7.86
N THR A 16 -5.39 13.50 -6.66
CA THR A 16 -5.87 12.57 -5.62
C THR A 16 -7.12 11.80 -6.05
N ALA A 17 -8.03 12.41 -6.81
CA ALA A 17 -9.17 11.70 -7.38
C ALA A 17 -8.76 10.84 -8.57
N ALA A 18 -8.06 11.43 -9.55
CA ALA A 18 -7.81 10.82 -10.85
C ALA A 18 -6.89 9.59 -10.77
N ILE A 19 -5.74 9.69 -10.07
CA ILE A 19 -4.75 8.61 -10.06
C ILE A 19 -5.30 7.34 -9.39
N ASN A 20 -6.02 7.51 -8.28
CA ASN A 20 -6.61 6.37 -7.57
C ASN A 20 -7.71 5.70 -8.39
N ALA A 21 -8.55 6.49 -9.08
CA ALA A 21 -9.54 5.95 -10.01
C ALA A 21 -8.91 5.17 -11.17
N ILE A 22 -7.77 5.62 -11.71
CA ILE A 22 -7.03 4.90 -12.76
C ILE A 22 -6.56 3.53 -12.24
N GLY A 23 -5.90 3.49 -11.08
CA GLY A 23 -5.38 2.25 -10.52
C GLY A 23 -6.47 1.21 -10.27
N VAL A 24 -7.55 1.63 -9.60
CA VAL A 24 -8.70 0.76 -9.29
C VAL A 24 -9.43 0.33 -10.56
N GLY A 25 -9.71 1.25 -11.48
CA GLY A 25 -10.42 0.94 -12.72
C GLY A 25 -9.68 -0.08 -13.60
N ILE A 26 -8.35 0.06 -13.72
CA ILE A 26 -7.52 -0.92 -14.44
C ILE A 26 -7.52 -2.27 -13.69
N GLY A 27 -7.34 -2.26 -12.37
CA GLY A 27 -7.35 -3.47 -11.55
C GLY A 27 -8.65 -4.27 -11.66
N GLN A 28 -9.79 -3.59 -11.53
CA GLN A 28 -11.11 -4.20 -11.68
C GLN A 28 -11.36 -4.72 -13.10
N GLY A 29 -10.87 -4.03 -14.12
CA GLY A 29 -10.89 -4.52 -15.50
C GLY A 29 -10.13 -5.84 -15.67
N ILE A 30 -8.94 -5.96 -15.04
CA ILE A 30 -8.15 -7.19 -15.04
C ILE A 30 -8.91 -8.31 -14.30
N THR A 31 -9.46 -8.04 -13.12
CA THR A 31 -10.26 -9.02 -12.35
C THR A 31 -11.47 -9.49 -13.16
N SER A 32 -12.22 -8.57 -13.76
CA SER A 32 -13.40 -8.86 -14.57
C SER A 32 -13.08 -9.73 -15.78
N LYS A 33 -12.02 -9.39 -16.52
CA LYS A 33 -11.56 -10.20 -17.66
C LYS A 33 -11.29 -11.65 -17.23
N ASN A 34 -10.57 -11.84 -16.13
CA ASN A 34 -10.22 -13.17 -15.66
C ASN A 34 -11.40 -13.94 -15.07
N ALA A 35 -12.36 -13.24 -14.46
CA ALA A 35 -13.62 -13.85 -14.04
C ALA A 35 -14.38 -14.41 -15.25
N ILE A 36 -14.48 -13.65 -16.35
CA ILE A 36 -15.11 -14.11 -17.59
C ILE A 36 -14.38 -15.33 -18.17
N GLU A 37 -13.05 -15.29 -18.25
CA GLU A 37 -12.26 -16.45 -18.71
C GLU A 37 -12.45 -17.67 -17.81
N SER A 38 -12.53 -17.49 -16.49
CA SER A 38 -12.78 -18.55 -15.51
C SER A 38 -14.19 -19.13 -15.65
N MET A 39 -15.21 -18.30 -15.90
CA MET A 39 -16.59 -18.73 -16.18
C MET A 39 -16.67 -19.51 -17.50
N ASN A 40 -15.90 -19.12 -18.51
CA ASN A 40 -15.83 -19.87 -19.77
C ASN A 40 -15.18 -21.24 -19.58
N GLN A 41 -14.17 -21.34 -18.70
CA GLN A 41 -13.54 -22.62 -18.35
C GLN A 41 -14.46 -23.51 -17.51
N GLN A 42 -15.26 -22.93 -16.61
CA GLN A 42 -16.20 -23.65 -15.77
C GLN A 42 -17.58 -22.95 -15.70
N PRO A 43 -18.47 -23.18 -16.69
CA PRO A 43 -19.77 -22.51 -16.75
C PRO A 43 -20.69 -22.88 -15.58
N ALA A 44 -20.55 -24.09 -15.04
CA ALA A 44 -21.35 -24.56 -13.91
C ALA A 44 -21.06 -23.81 -12.60
N ALA A 45 -19.93 -23.09 -12.52
CA ALA A 45 -19.50 -22.32 -11.35
C ALA A 45 -19.64 -20.80 -11.54
N ALA A 46 -20.43 -20.37 -12.53
CA ALA A 46 -20.46 -18.98 -12.95
C ALA A 46 -20.92 -18.04 -11.83
N ASP A 47 -21.90 -18.44 -11.03
CA ASP A 47 -22.41 -17.63 -9.92
C ASP A 47 -21.36 -17.49 -8.81
N GLU A 48 -20.65 -18.55 -8.47
CA GLU A 48 -19.58 -18.54 -7.46
C GLU A 48 -18.38 -17.68 -7.90
N ILE A 49 -17.99 -17.79 -9.17
CA ILE A 49 -16.92 -16.98 -9.76
C ILE A 49 -17.33 -15.52 -9.78
N ARG A 50 -18.55 -15.21 -10.23
CA ARG A 50 -19.09 -13.84 -10.23
C ARG A 50 -19.08 -13.24 -8.83
N ASN A 51 -19.58 -13.97 -7.84
CA ASN A 51 -19.62 -13.49 -6.45
C ASN A 51 -18.20 -13.25 -5.91
N THR A 52 -17.26 -14.14 -6.23
CA THR A 52 -15.85 -13.97 -5.83
C THR A 52 -15.22 -12.74 -6.47
N ALA A 53 -15.45 -12.52 -7.77
CA ALA A 53 -14.96 -11.34 -8.48
C ALA A 53 -15.53 -10.04 -7.90
N ILE A 54 -16.84 -9.99 -7.63
CA ILE A 54 -17.50 -8.81 -7.02
C ILE A 54 -16.88 -8.49 -5.66
N MET A 55 -16.68 -9.49 -4.80
CA MET A 55 -16.06 -9.29 -3.48
C MET A 55 -14.63 -8.75 -3.60
N GLY A 56 -13.84 -9.26 -4.56
CA GLY A 56 -12.48 -8.77 -4.82
C GLY A 56 -12.47 -7.32 -5.32
N MET A 57 -13.36 -6.98 -6.26
CA MET A 57 -13.49 -5.63 -6.80
C MET A 57 -13.95 -4.62 -5.75
N ALA A 58 -14.90 -5.01 -4.88
CA ALA A 58 -15.39 -4.16 -3.80
C ALA A 58 -14.28 -3.79 -2.80
N LEU A 59 -13.39 -4.74 -2.47
CA LEU A 59 -12.24 -4.44 -1.61
C LEU A 59 -11.21 -3.54 -2.31
N SER A 60 -10.96 -3.75 -3.60
CA SER A 60 -10.06 -2.89 -4.37
C SER A 60 -10.59 -1.46 -4.56
N GLU A 61 -11.92 -1.27 -4.51
CA GLU A 61 -12.58 0.05 -4.64
C GLU A 61 -12.20 1.00 -3.49
N THR A 62 -11.84 0.46 -2.32
CA THR A 62 -11.50 1.23 -1.13
C THR A 62 -10.42 2.29 -1.39
N ALA A 63 -9.45 2.03 -2.28
CA ALA A 63 -8.42 3.00 -2.62
C ALA A 63 -8.96 4.22 -3.37
N SER A 64 -9.93 4.03 -4.28
CA SER A 64 -10.58 5.13 -4.98
C SER A 64 -11.49 5.93 -4.04
N ILE A 65 -12.18 5.25 -3.13
CA ILE A 65 -13.03 5.90 -2.12
C ILE A 65 -12.17 6.80 -1.21
N MET A 66 -11.04 6.32 -0.71
CA MET A 66 -10.15 7.10 0.16
C MET A 66 -9.56 8.33 -0.58
N GLY A 67 -9.15 8.15 -1.84
CA GLY A 67 -8.68 9.26 -2.68
C GLY A 67 -9.74 10.33 -2.90
N THR A 68 -10.94 9.90 -3.31
CA THR A 68 -12.08 10.81 -3.56
C THR A 68 -12.50 11.55 -2.29
N PHE A 69 -12.52 10.86 -1.14
CA PHE A 69 -12.84 11.49 0.14
C PHE A 69 -11.87 12.62 0.47
N ILE A 70 -10.57 12.41 0.27
CA ILE A 70 -9.56 13.44 0.53
C ILE A 70 -9.66 14.59 -0.48
N SER A 71 -9.93 14.30 -1.76
CA SER A 71 -10.19 15.34 -2.75
C SER A 71 -11.39 16.24 -2.36
N ILE A 72 -12.47 15.63 -1.85
CA ILE A 72 -13.64 16.38 -1.35
C ILE A 72 -13.26 17.21 -0.12
N LEU A 73 -12.50 16.64 0.83
CA LEU A 73 -12.04 17.37 2.01
C LEU A 73 -11.19 18.60 1.66
N LEU A 74 -10.28 18.46 0.69
CA LEU A 74 -9.46 19.56 0.19
C LEU A 74 -10.31 20.65 -0.49
N LEU A 75 -11.32 20.26 -1.28
CA LEU A 75 -12.28 21.19 -1.90
C LEU A 75 -13.08 22.01 -0.87
N LEU A 76 -13.45 21.39 0.26
CA LEU A 76 -14.21 22.08 1.31
C LEU A 76 -13.36 23.11 2.07
N GLN A 77 -12.03 22.96 2.07
CA GLN A 77 -11.11 23.82 2.81
C GLN A 77 -10.32 24.80 1.93
N THR A 78 -10.63 24.90 0.64
CA THR A 78 -9.92 25.74 -0.34
C THR A 78 -9.67 27.18 0.13
N ARG A 79 -10.63 27.80 0.84
CA ARG A 79 -10.49 29.20 1.30
C ARG A 79 -9.38 29.41 2.34
N ALA A 80 -9.00 28.38 3.09
CA ALA A 80 -7.98 28.49 4.14
C ALA A 80 -6.55 28.34 3.60
N VAL A 81 -6.36 27.57 2.52
CA VAL A 81 -5.05 27.11 2.06
C VAL A 81 -4.58 27.81 0.78
N ALA A 82 -5.48 28.10 -0.16
CA ALA A 82 -5.13 28.58 -1.50
C ALA A 82 -4.37 29.92 -1.54
N ASN A 83 -4.40 30.69 -0.44
CA ASN A 83 -3.77 32.01 -0.37
C ASN A 83 -2.28 31.96 -0.01
N SER A 84 -1.79 30.85 0.56
CA SER A 84 -0.39 30.70 0.96
C SER A 84 0.32 29.67 0.07
N TYR A 85 1.44 30.10 -0.51
CA TYR A 85 2.29 29.24 -1.34
C TYR A 85 2.81 28.02 -0.57
N TYR A 86 3.25 28.19 0.68
CA TYR A 86 3.82 27.11 1.49
C TYR A 86 2.76 26.10 1.93
N SER A 87 1.55 26.56 2.23
CA SER A 87 0.41 25.70 2.56
C SER A 87 0.02 24.82 1.37
N SER A 88 -0.06 25.42 0.18
CA SER A 88 -0.35 24.69 -1.06
C SER A 88 0.77 23.72 -1.46
N LEU A 89 2.04 24.05 -1.15
CA LEU A 89 3.17 23.15 -1.35
C LEU A 89 3.12 21.94 -0.41
N ALA A 90 2.73 22.14 0.85
CA ALA A 90 2.56 21.05 1.82
C ALA A 90 1.51 20.02 1.38
N GLU A 91 0.43 20.46 0.74
CA GLU A 91 -0.62 19.57 0.23
C GLU A 91 -0.13 18.60 -0.83
N ILE A 92 0.96 18.90 -1.55
CA ILE A 92 1.57 17.93 -2.48
C ILE A 92 1.98 16.64 -1.72
N GLY A 93 2.32 16.74 -0.44
CA GLY A 93 2.55 15.58 0.43
C GLY A 93 1.32 14.67 0.53
N ILE A 94 0.11 15.23 0.59
CA ILE A 94 -1.15 14.47 0.56
C ILE A 94 -1.27 13.69 -0.74
N ALA A 95 -0.95 14.35 -1.86
CA ALA A 95 -0.96 13.72 -3.17
C ALA A 95 -0.04 12.49 -3.19
N PHE A 96 1.20 12.63 -2.73
CA PHE A 96 2.14 11.50 -2.68
C PHE A 96 1.69 10.38 -1.74
N ALA A 97 1.16 10.72 -0.56
CA ALA A 97 0.73 9.74 0.43
C ALA A 97 -0.38 8.82 -0.09
N ILE A 98 -1.33 9.36 -0.87
CA ILE A 98 -2.49 8.60 -1.34
C ILE A 98 -2.29 8.09 -2.77
N CYS A 99 -1.85 8.95 -3.71
CA CYS A 99 -1.83 8.60 -5.13
C CYS A 99 -0.86 7.46 -5.42
N CYS A 100 0.35 7.50 -4.85
CA CYS A 100 1.34 6.44 -5.05
C CYS A 100 0.83 5.11 -4.52
N THR A 101 0.29 5.12 -3.30
CA THR A 101 -0.20 3.93 -2.63
C THR A 101 -1.45 3.37 -3.29
N GLY A 102 -2.43 4.20 -3.59
CA GLY A 102 -3.71 3.76 -4.16
C GLY A 102 -3.60 3.36 -5.63
N LEU A 103 -2.71 3.99 -6.42
CA LEU A 103 -2.41 3.52 -7.78
C LEU A 103 -1.84 2.10 -7.76
N VAL A 104 -0.81 1.87 -6.95
CA VAL A 104 -0.13 0.58 -6.88
C VAL A 104 -1.09 -0.47 -6.36
N LEU A 105 -1.78 -0.21 -5.24
CA LEU A 105 -2.75 -1.14 -4.65
C LEU A 105 -3.91 -1.45 -5.58
N GLY A 106 -4.48 -0.44 -6.25
CA GLY A 106 -5.55 -0.66 -7.23
C GLY A 106 -5.13 -1.61 -8.34
N LEU A 107 -3.90 -1.46 -8.84
CA LEU A 107 -3.36 -2.35 -9.89
C LEU A 107 -3.04 -3.75 -9.37
N VAL A 108 -2.32 -3.86 -8.25
CA VAL A 108 -1.82 -5.16 -7.78
C VAL A 108 -2.93 -6.00 -7.13
N SER A 109 -3.92 -5.39 -6.47
CA SER A 109 -5.06 -6.09 -5.85
C SER A 109 -5.84 -6.99 -6.82
N ALA A 110 -5.73 -6.74 -8.13
CA ALA A 110 -6.33 -7.59 -9.15
C ALA A 110 -5.74 -9.01 -9.20
N LEU A 111 -4.47 -9.18 -8.84
CA LEU A 111 -3.75 -10.46 -8.92
C LEU A 111 -4.35 -11.54 -8.00
N PRO A 112 -4.51 -11.32 -6.67
CA PRO A 112 -5.16 -12.30 -5.81
C PRO A 112 -6.63 -12.54 -6.18
N ALA A 113 -7.37 -11.50 -6.57
CA ALA A 113 -8.77 -11.65 -6.99
C ALA A 113 -8.89 -12.54 -8.25
N ARG A 114 -8.00 -12.35 -9.23
CA ARG A 114 -7.88 -13.22 -10.40
C ARG A 114 -7.57 -14.66 -10.01
N ALA A 115 -6.57 -14.87 -9.16
CA ALA A 115 -6.17 -16.20 -8.73
C ALA A 115 -7.28 -16.93 -7.97
N ALA A 116 -8.04 -16.20 -7.15
CA ALA A 116 -9.21 -16.72 -6.46
C ALA A 116 -10.31 -17.15 -7.44
N CYS A 117 -10.61 -16.35 -8.47
CA CYS A 117 -11.58 -16.73 -9.52
C CYS A 117 -11.18 -18.04 -10.23
N MET A 118 -9.90 -18.18 -10.60
CA MET A 118 -9.39 -19.41 -11.21
C MET A 118 -9.41 -20.59 -10.22
N ALA A 119 -9.12 -20.35 -8.94
CA ALA A 119 -9.19 -21.36 -7.90
C ALA A 119 -10.63 -21.86 -7.70
N VAL A 120 -11.61 -20.96 -7.70
CA VAL A 120 -13.04 -21.30 -7.65
C VAL A 120 -13.46 -22.11 -8.87
N ALA A 121 -13.02 -21.73 -10.08
CA ALA A 121 -13.30 -22.49 -11.29
C ALA A 121 -12.76 -23.94 -11.23
N ARG A 122 -11.61 -24.14 -10.58
CA ARG A 122 -11.04 -25.47 -10.33
C ARG A 122 -11.76 -26.25 -9.24
N GLN A 123 -12.27 -25.55 -8.21
CA GLN A 123 -12.89 -26.17 -7.03
C GLN A 123 -14.20 -25.49 -6.63
N PRO A 124 -15.28 -25.66 -7.41
CA PRO A 124 -16.53 -24.92 -7.19
C PRO A 124 -17.20 -25.23 -5.84
N PHE A 125 -17.11 -26.48 -5.38
CA PHE A 125 -17.66 -26.91 -4.09
C PHE A 125 -16.87 -26.39 -2.87
N PHE A 126 -15.70 -25.79 -3.08
CA PHE A 126 -14.86 -25.18 -2.05
C PHE A 126 -14.75 -23.65 -2.24
N SER A 127 -15.69 -23.08 -3.02
CA SER A 127 -15.68 -21.67 -3.39
C SER A 127 -15.77 -20.75 -2.18
N ARG A 128 -16.63 -21.06 -1.21
CA ARG A 128 -16.87 -20.25 -0.01
C ARG A 128 -15.59 -20.04 0.80
N GLU A 129 -14.77 -21.08 0.95
CA GLU A 129 -13.49 -21.04 1.66
C GLU A 129 -12.47 -20.21 0.87
N ILE A 130 -12.40 -20.39 -0.45
CA ILE A 130 -11.50 -19.61 -1.33
C ILE A 130 -11.88 -18.13 -1.30
N THR A 131 -13.16 -17.78 -1.43
CA THR A 131 -13.62 -16.39 -1.37
C THR A 131 -13.32 -15.78 0.00
N ARG A 132 -13.56 -16.50 1.10
CA ARG A 132 -13.21 -16.04 2.45
C ARG A 132 -11.71 -15.80 2.60
N PHE A 133 -10.90 -16.73 2.13
CA PHE A 133 -9.45 -16.59 2.13
C PHE A 133 -8.99 -15.35 1.35
N MET A 134 -9.50 -15.18 0.13
CA MET A 134 -9.22 -14.02 -0.72
C MET A 134 -9.60 -12.72 0.00
N MET A 135 -10.78 -12.64 0.62
CA MET A 135 -11.21 -11.44 1.33
C MET A 135 -10.29 -11.08 2.50
N ILE A 136 -9.84 -12.07 3.29
CA ILE A 136 -8.90 -11.85 4.39
C ILE A 136 -7.57 -11.30 3.84
N VAL A 137 -7.03 -11.96 2.84
CA VAL A 137 -5.76 -11.60 2.21
C VAL A 137 -5.80 -10.21 1.56
N LEU A 138 -6.90 -9.88 0.87
CA LEU A 138 -7.12 -8.55 0.29
C LEU A 138 -7.33 -7.47 1.34
N SER A 139 -8.02 -7.79 2.45
CA SER A 139 -8.22 -6.82 3.53
C SER A 139 -6.90 -6.40 4.18
N LEU A 140 -6.00 -7.37 4.41
CA LEU A 140 -4.64 -7.11 4.88
C LEU A 140 -3.81 -6.35 3.82
N LEU A 141 -4.01 -6.66 2.55
CA LEU A 141 -3.33 -5.94 1.47
C LEU A 141 -3.73 -4.45 1.39
N GLN A 142 -4.89 -4.03 1.95
CA GLN A 142 -5.32 -2.63 1.96
C GLN A 142 -4.82 -1.79 3.14
N THR A 143 -4.07 -2.34 4.08
CA THR A 143 -3.45 -1.54 5.15
C THR A 143 -2.58 -0.37 4.65
N PRO A 144 -1.83 -0.44 3.53
CA PRO A 144 -0.96 0.66 3.15
C PRO A 144 -1.76 1.90 2.72
N ILE A 145 -2.91 1.73 2.04
CA ILE A 145 -3.76 2.87 1.69
C ILE A 145 -4.40 3.49 2.92
N ILE A 146 -4.72 2.69 3.94
CA ILE A 146 -5.20 3.22 5.23
C ILE A 146 -4.11 4.07 5.90
N PHE A 147 -2.86 3.62 5.89
CA PHE A 147 -1.75 4.41 6.44
C PHE A 147 -1.48 5.69 5.64
N GLY A 148 -1.50 5.62 4.30
CA GLY A 148 -1.40 6.80 3.44
C GLY A 148 -2.54 7.80 3.69
N PHE A 149 -3.76 7.29 3.89
CA PHE A 149 -4.93 8.09 4.24
C PHE A 149 -4.79 8.78 5.60
N ILE A 150 -4.32 8.08 6.63
CA ILE A 150 -4.08 8.66 7.96
C ILE A 150 -3.03 9.78 7.88
N VAL A 151 -1.91 9.54 7.19
CA VAL A 151 -0.86 10.55 6.99
C VAL A 151 -1.41 11.76 6.24
N ALA A 152 -2.21 11.56 5.20
CA ALA A 152 -2.86 12.64 4.46
C ALA A 152 -3.77 13.50 5.34
N LEU A 153 -4.57 12.90 6.23
CA LEU A 153 -5.40 13.65 7.17
C LEU A 153 -4.56 14.50 8.15
N PHE A 154 -3.44 13.98 8.62
CA PHE A 154 -2.53 14.75 9.48
C PHE A 154 -1.84 15.89 8.75
N ILE A 155 -1.38 15.66 7.51
CA ILE A 155 -0.82 16.72 6.67
C ILE A 155 -1.87 17.80 6.45
N GLN A 156 -3.11 17.42 6.09
CA GLN A 156 -4.21 18.36 5.89
C GLN A 156 -4.47 19.22 7.13
N SER A 157 -4.48 18.61 8.32
CA SER A 157 -4.72 19.33 9.58
C SER A 157 -3.63 20.35 9.89
N GLN A 158 -2.39 20.14 9.45
CA GLN A 158 -1.27 21.04 9.72
C GLN A 158 -1.01 22.03 8.57
N ALA A 159 -1.44 21.72 7.34
CA ALA A 159 -1.13 22.49 6.15
C ALA A 159 -1.55 23.96 6.26
N GLY A 160 -2.69 24.26 6.88
CA GLY A 160 -3.19 25.63 7.05
C GLY A 160 -2.35 26.52 7.99
N LEU A 161 -1.45 25.92 8.79
CA LEU A 161 -0.59 26.63 9.74
C LEU A 161 0.83 26.88 9.19
N VAL A 162 1.15 26.33 8.02
CA VAL A 162 2.49 26.37 7.45
C VAL A 162 2.81 27.76 6.90
N THR A 163 3.83 28.38 7.47
CA THR A 163 4.36 29.69 7.06
C THR A 163 5.76 29.60 6.46
N THR A 164 6.52 28.54 6.76
CA THR A 164 7.92 28.39 6.35
C THR A 164 8.10 27.35 5.24
N MET A 165 9.15 27.50 4.43
CA MET A 165 9.52 26.51 3.41
C MET A 165 9.94 25.17 4.05
N ARG A 166 10.60 25.23 5.21
CA ARG A 166 11.05 24.05 5.96
C ARG A 166 9.85 23.16 6.32
N ASP A 167 8.79 23.76 6.86
CA ASP A 167 7.59 23.02 7.28
C ASP A 167 6.81 22.46 6.09
N ALA A 168 6.77 23.19 4.97
CA ALA A 168 6.21 22.67 3.73
C ALA A 168 6.97 21.42 3.25
N LEU A 169 8.31 21.48 3.22
CA LEU A 169 9.15 20.35 2.84
C LEU A 169 9.03 19.17 3.80
N ARG A 170 8.90 19.42 5.11
CA ARG A 170 8.63 18.39 6.13
C ARG A 170 7.34 17.63 5.84
N LEU A 171 6.25 18.34 5.55
CA LEU A 171 4.96 17.73 5.23
C LEU A 171 5.00 16.96 3.91
N VAL A 172 5.65 17.50 2.87
CA VAL A 172 5.90 16.76 1.63
C VAL A 172 6.71 15.50 1.89
N ALA A 173 7.78 15.58 2.69
CA ALA A 173 8.63 14.45 3.05
C ALA A 173 7.83 13.34 3.74
N SER A 174 6.93 13.71 4.66
CA SER A 174 6.09 12.74 5.37
C SER A 174 5.19 11.95 4.41
N GLY A 175 4.59 12.63 3.43
CA GLY A 175 3.73 12.02 2.43
C GLY A 175 4.49 11.17 1.41
N MET A 176 5.64 11.65 0.94
CA MET A 176 6.54 10.86 0.07
C MET A 176 7.06 9.61 0.77
N CYS A 177 7.37 9.69 2.07
CA CYS A 177 7.88 8.57 2.85
C CYS A 177 6.90 7.39 2.86
N ILE A 178 5.63 7.62 3.23
CA ILE A 178 4.61 6.56 3.25
C ILE A 178 4.18 6.14 1.84
N GLY A 179 4.02 7.11 0.93
CA GLY A 179 3.59 6.89 -0.44
C GLY A 179 4.55 5.96 -1.19
N LEU A 180 5.83 6.34 -1.24
CA LEU A 180 6.87 5.50 -1.84
C LEU A 180 7.10 4.24 -1.01
N GLY A 181 7.11 4.37 0.32
CA GLY A 181 7.37 3.30 1.26
C GLY A 181 6.47 2.07 1.12
N SER A 182 5.23 2.30 0.67
CA SER A 182 4.21 1.29 0.46
C SER A 182 4.34 0.49 -0.84
N ILE A 183 5.07 0.98 -1.85
CA ILE A 183 5.05 0.43 -3.22
C ILE A 183 5.64 -0.98 -3.25
N GLY A 184 6.85 -1.17 -2.71
CA GLY A 184 7.53 -2.47 -2.72
C GLY A 184 6.75 -3.55 -1.95
N PRO A 185 6.38 -3.29 -0.68
CA PRO A 185 5.57 -4.22 0.09
C PRO A 185 4.21 -4.53 -0.54
N ALA A 186 3.50 -3.56 -1.14
CA ALA A 186 2.23 -3.81 -1.81
C ALA A 186 2.38 -4.81 -2.97
N ILE A 187 3.42 -4.65 -3.80
CA ILE A 187 3.74 -5.59 -4.87
C ILE A 187 4.08 -6.97 -4.30
N GLY A 188 4.92 -7.02 -3.25
CA GLY A 188 5.32 -8.27 -2.58
C GLY A 188 4.14 -9.03 -1.98
N LEU A 189 3.28 -8.34 -1.23
CA LEU A 189 2.05 -8.88 -0.63
C LEU A 189 1.13 -9.44 -1.71
N SER A 190 0.98 -8.72 -2.82
CA SER A 190 0.08 -9.13 -3.89
C SER A 190 0.55 -10.37 -4.64
N LEU A 191 1.84 -10.46 -4.95
CA LEU A 191 2.41 -11.64 -5.62
C LEU A 191 2.28 -12.89 -4.74
N PHE A 192 2.57 -12.72 -3.46
CA PHE A 192 2.39 -13.76 -2.45
C PHE A 192 0.93 -14.21 -2.35
N ALA A 193 0.02 -13.25 -2.20
CA ALA A 193 -1.42 -13.46 -2.12
C ALA A 193 -1.98 -14.21 -3.34
N GLU A 194 -1.51 -13.85 -4.55
CA GLU A 194 -1.86 -14.52 -5.79
C GLU A 194 -1.50 -16.01 -5.73
N LYS A 195 -0.25 -16.33 -5.36
CA LYS A 195 0.20 -17.73 -5.30
C LYS A 195 -0.43 -18.51 -4.16
N ALA A 196 -0.74 -17.87 -3.04
CA ALA A 196 -1.49 -18.50 -1.95
C ALA A 196 -2.90 -18.91 -2.42
N CYS A 197 -3.62 -18.01 -3.11
CA CYS A 197 -4.94 -18.33 -3.68
C CYS A 197 -4.86 -19.45 -4.74
N GLN A 198 -3.86 -19.41 -5.63
CA GLN A 198 -3.62 -20.47 -6.60
C GLN A 198 -3.30 -21.82 -5.94
N GLY A 199 -2.55 -21.81 -4.83
CA GLY A 199 -2.19 -22.98 -4.06
C GLY A 199 -3.40 -23.71 -3.50
N ILE A 200 -4.32 -22.97 -2.86
CA ILE A 200 -5.58 -23.52 -2.33
C ILE A 200 -6.44 -24.12 -3.46
N GLY A 201 -6.51 -23.44 -4.60
CA GLY A 201 -7.23 -23.94 -5.78
C GLY A 201 -6.63 -25.22 -6.38
N LYS A 202 -5.34 -25.51 -6.15
CA LYS A 202 -4.70 -26.77 -6.57
C LYS A 202 -4.87 -27.87 -5.53
N ASN A 203 -4.73 -27.54 -4.24
CA ASN A 203 -4.81 -28.49 -3.15
C ASN A 203 -5.65 -27.92 -1.99
N ARG A 204 -6.89 -28.41 -1.86
CA ARG A 204 -7.82 -27.97 -0.80
C ARG A 204 -7.41 -28.44 0.59
N ASP A 205 -6.74 -29.59 0.66
CA ASP A 205 -6.32 -30.19 1.94
C ASP A 205 -5.20 -29.37 2.58
N ALA A 206 -4.45 -28.62 1.76
CA ALA A 206 -3.44 -27.66 2.20
C ALA A 206 -4.02 -26.36 2.79
N TYR A 207 -5.34 -26.15 2.78
CA TYR A 207 -5.96 -24.88 3.16
C TYR A 207 -5.50 -24.38 4.53
N GLY A 208 -5.53 -25.24 5.56
CA GLY A 208 -5.14 -24.85 6.93
C GLY A 208 -3.67 -24.42 7.02
N SER A 209 -2.80 -25.15 6.31
CA SER A 209 -1.36 -24.87 6.27
C SER A 209 -1.04 -23.60 5.50
N VAL A 210 -1.64 -23.41 4.32
CA VAL A 210 -1.51 -22.19 3.53
C VAL A 210 -2.07 -21.00 4.31
N PHE A 211 -3.25 -21.13 4.92
CA PHE A 211 -3.88 -20.07 5.70
C PHE A 211 -3.01 -19.56 6.83
N SER A 212 -2.53 -20.47 7.67
CA SER A 212 -1.72 -20.08 8.83
C SER A 212 -0.40 -19.44 8.40
N PHE A 213 0.24 -19.98 7.34
CA PHE A 213 1.45 -19.41 6.79
C PHE A 213 1.22 -18.03 6.18
N THR A 214 0.11 -17.85 5.46
CA THR A 214 -0.23 -16.58 4.81
C THR A 214 -0.36 -15.43 5.79
N LEU A 215 -1.05 -15.62 6.92
CA LEU A 215 -1.19 -14.56 7.92
C LEU A 215 0.17 -14.12 8.48
N ILE A 216 1.04 -15.08 8.80
CA ILE A 216 2.37 -14.79 9.36
C ILE A 216 3.25 -14.09 8.33
N SER A 217 3.33 -14.62 7.11
CA SER A 217 4.17 -14.03 6.08
C SER A 217 3.67 -12.67 5.61
N GLN A 218 2.36 -12.41 5.54
CA GLN A 218 1.85 -11.06 5.21
C GLN A 218 2.28 -10.05 6.26
N ALA A 219 2.14 -10.36 7.55
CA ALA A 219 2.57 -9.47 8.62
C ALA A 219 4.06 -9.11 8.53
N ILE A 220 4.90 -10.06 8.10
CA ILE A 220 6.34 -9.83 7.91
C ILE A 220 6.60 -8.97 6.66
N ILE A 221 6.00 -9.30 5.51
CA ILE A 221 6.16 -8.50 4.27
C ILE A 221 5.72 -7.04 4.47
N GLU A 222 4.79 -6.80 5.39
CA GLU A 222 4.24 -5.48 5.72
C GLU A 222 5.14 -4.63 6.64
N THR A 223 6.12 -5.21 7.35
CA THR A 223 6.99 -4.46 8.28
C THR A 223 7.68 -3.24 7.64
N PRO A 224 8.13 -3.24 6.36
CA PRO A 224 8.73 -2.05 5.78
C PRO A 224 7.73 -0.90 5.63
N ILE A 225 6.43 -1.19 5.51
CA ILE A 225 5.39 -0.16 5.48
C ILE A 225 5.27 0.51 6.84
N ILE A 226 5.34 -0.28 7.92
CA ILE A 226 5.33 0.23 9.29
C ILE A 226 6.56 1.11 9.55
N PHE A 227 7.72 0.73 9.03
CA PHE A 227 8.93 1.57 9.08
C PHE A 227 8.72 2.93 8.39
N SER A 228 8.16 2.95 7.18
CA SER A 228 7.81 4.20 6.49
C SER A 228 6.77 5.01 7.25
N LEU A 229 5.77 4.36 7.85
CA LEU A 229 4.76 5.03 8.68
C LEU A 229 5.38 5.68 9.91
N ILE A 230 6.28 4.98 10.61
CA ILE A 230 6.96 5.52 11.80
C ILE A 230 7.79 6.76 11.44
N VAL A 231 8.53 6.72 10.34
CA VAL A 231 9.33 7.88 9.89
C VAL A 231 8.43 9.02 9.43
N SER A 232 7.33 8.72 8.73
CA SER A 232 6.33 9.71 8.33
C SER A 232 5.67 10.41 9.54
N ILE A 233 5.26 9.64 10.56
CA ILE A 233 4.70 10.18 11.81
C ILE A 233 5.77 10.98 12.58
N SER A 234 7.01 10.51 12.61
CA SER A 234 8.12 11.26 13.22
C SER A 234 8.33 12.62 12.54
N LEU A 235 8.29 12.66 11.20
CA LEU A 235 8.33 13.91 10.44
C LEU A 235 7.14 14.82 10.78
N LEU A 236 5.95 14.25 11.02
CA LEU A 236 4.73 15.01 11.31
C LEU A 236 4.68 15.61 12.71
N PHE A 237 5.29 14.98 13.72
CA PHE A 237 5.05 15.35 15.12
C PHE A 237 6.31 15.54 15.98
N LEU A 238 7.47 15.08 15.52
CA LEU A 238 8.67 15.01 16.36
C LEU A 238 9.77 15.99 15.95
N VAL A 239 9.63 16.66 14.80
CA VAL A 239 10.59 17.67 14.34
C VAL A 239 10.40 18.95 15.15
N PRO A 240 11.43 19.44 15.87
CA PRO A 240 11.33 20.65 16.68
C PRO A 240 11.21 21.91 15.82
N GLU A 241 10.42 22.88 16.31
CA GLU A 241 10.36 24.23 15.79
C GLU A 241 11.70 24.93 16.08
N LEU A 242 12.47 25.23 15.03
CA LEU A 242 13.72 25.98 15.13
C LEU A 242 13.42 27.43 14.74
N GLU A 243 13.99 28.39 15.47
CA GLU A 243 13.75 29.83 15.25
C GLU A 243 14.33 30.37 13.93
N GLN A 244 15.24 29.63 13.27
CA GLN A 244 15.85 30.02 12.00
C GLN A 244 15.29 29.22 10.81
N GLU A 245 14.85 29.95 9.78
CA GLU A 245 14.55 29.38 8.47
C GLU A 245 15.86 28.93 7.79
N ASP A 246 16.21 27.66 7.95
CA ASP A 246 17.28 27.04 7.17
C ASP A 246 16.69 26.10 6.11
N LEU A 247 16.89 26.45 4.84
CA LEU A 247 16.53 25.61 3.70
C LEU A 247 17.26 24.26 3.74
N LEU A 248 18.49 24.24 4.26
CA LEU A 248 19.26 23.02 4.43
C LEU A 248 18.51 22.03 5.32
N ASN A 249 17.90 22.52 6.41
CA ASN A 249 17.11 21.69 7.32
C ASN A 249 15.89 21.10 6.61
N GLY A 250 15.19 21.88 5.77
CA GLY A 250 14.09 21.38 4.95
C GLY A 250 14.51 20.27 3.98
N ILE A 251 15.67 20.43 3.33
CA ILE A 251 16.23 19.42 2.42
C ILE A 251 16.61 18.15 3.19
N THR A 252 17.20 18.27 4.38
CA THR A 252 17.55 17.12 5.23
C THR A 252 16.31 16.33 5.64
N LEU A 253 15.21 17.01 6.00
CA LEU A 253 13.93 16.36 6.31
C LEU A 253 13.34 15.62 5.08
N LEU A 254 13.42 16.24 3.90
CA LEU A 254 13.04 15.60 2.65
C LEU A 254 13.89 14.35 2.36
N ALA A 255 15.21 14.45 2.54
CA ALA A 255 16.14 13.35 2.36
C ALA A 255 15.86 12.19 3.33
N ALA A 256 15.50 12.49 4.59
CA ALA A 256 15.09 11.48 5.56
C ALA A 256 13.83 10.73 5.11
N GLY A 257 12.79 11.45 4.67
CA GLY A 257 11.57 10.82 4.15
C GLY A 257 11.83 9.93 2.93
N LEU A 258 12.64 10.41 1.98
CA LEU A 258 13.02 9.67 0.78
C LEU A 258 13.89 8.45 1.06
N CYS A 259 14.83 8.55 2.01
CA CYS A 259 15.74 7.46 2.36
C CYS A 259 14.95 6.22 2.81
N THR A 260 14.03 6.38 3.76
CA THR A 260 13.15 5.28 4.18
C THR A 260 12.16 4.91 3.07
N GLY A 261 11.51 5.88 2.42
CA GLY A 261 10.48 5.60 1.40
C GLY A 261 11.00 4.76 0.22
N ILE A 262 12.21 5.01 -0.26
CA ILE A 262 12.84 4.23 -1.34
C ILE A 262 13.49 2.95 -0.77
N GLY A 263 14.06 3.03 0.44
CA GLY A 263 14.76 1.91 1.09
C GLY A 263 13.89 0.67 1.33
N THR A 264 12.57 0.81 1.40
CA THR A 264 11.63 -0.30 1.62
C THR A 264 11.22 -1.04 0.35
N PHE A 265 11.54 -0.52 -0.85
CA PHE A 265 11.14 -1.14 -2.12
C PHE A 265 11.67 -2.57 -2.28
N GLY A 266 13.00 -2.70 -2.19
CA GLY A 266 13.69 -3.98 -2.37
C GLY A 266 13.27 -5.03 -1.35
N PRO A 267 13.27 -4.69 -0.05
CA PRO A 267 12.84 -5.60 1.02
C PRO A 267 11.42 -6.11 0.85
N GLY A 268 10.46 -5.22 0.57
CA GLY A 268 9.05 -5.60 0.41
C GLY A 268 8.83 -6.58 -0.76
N ILE A 269 9.42 -6.30 -1.92
CA ILE A 269 9.31 -7.17 -3.10
C ILE A 269 10.01 -8.52 -2.84
N SER A 270 11.19 -8.48 -2.24
CA SER A 270 12.02 -9.69 -2.04
C SER A 270 11.42 -10.60 -0.97
N SER A 271 10.95 -10.03 0.15
CA SER A 271 10.22 -10.75 1.21
C SER A 271 8.97 -11.43 0.63
N GLY A 272 8.21 -10.71 -0.22
CA GLY A 272 7.07 -11.28 -0.94
C GLY A 272 7.42 -12.43 -1.87
N LYS A 273 8.52 -12.34 -2.63
CA LYS A 273 9.00 -13.43 -3.50
C LYS A 273 9.45 -14.66 -2.70
N THR A 274 10.14 -14.46 -1.58
CA THR A 274 10.55 -15.57 -0.70
C THR A 274 9.34 -16.29 -0.12
N ALA A 275 8.34 -15.55 0.37
CA ALA A 275 7.08 -16.12 0.82
C ALA A 275 6.30 -16.81 -0.29
N THR A 276 6.35 -16.26 -1.50
CA THR A 276 5.73 -16.84 -2.71
C THR A 276 6.29 -18.23 -3.01
N ALA A 277 7.62 -18.37 -3.05
CA ALA A 277 8.26 -19.67 -3.29
C ALA A 277 7.90 -20.70 -2.21
N ALA A 278 7.80 -20.26 -0.96
CA ALA A 278 7.44 -21.12 0.15
C ALA A 278 5.98 -21.59 0.10
N VAL A 279 5.02 -20.68 -0.16
CA VAL A 279 3.60 -21.08 -0.20
C VAL A 279 3.27 -22.02 -1.35
N GLU A 280 3.95 -21.89 -2.49
CA GLU A 280 3.82 -22.84 -3.59
C GLU A 280 4.25 -24.25 -3.18
N GLN A 281 5.32 -24.38 -2.38
CA GLN A 281 5.77 -25.67 -1.85
C GLN A 281 4.87 -26.19 -0.73
N ILE A 282 4.38 -25.31 0.16
CA ILE A 282 3.41 -25.67 1.22
C ILE A 282 2.10 -26.19 0.61
N ALA A 283 1.64 -25.60 -0.50
CA ALA A 283 0.45 -26.05 -1.19
C ALA A 283 0.61 -27.46 -1.78
N ILE A 284 1.82 -27.86 -2.17
CA ILE A 284 2.11 -29.21 -2.69
C ILE A 284 2.32 -30.20 -1.54
N ASN A 285 3.11 -29.80 -0.53
CA ASN A 285 3.52 -30.64 0.60
C ASN A 285 3.16 -29.97 1.94
N PRO A 286 1.90 -30.08 2.42
CA PRO A 286 1.44 -29.41 3.65
C PRO A 286 2.20 -29.86 4.90
N GLU A 287 2.68 -31.10 4.92
CA GLU A 287 3.47 -31.67 6.03
C GLU A 287 4.79 -30.91 6.27
N LEU A 288 5.34 -30.27 5.22
CA LEU A 288 6.57 -29.50 5.30
C LEU A 288 6.34 -28.05 5.76
N GLN A 289 5.10 -27.64 6.04
CA GLN A 289 4.74 -26.27 6.40
C GLN A 289 5.61 -25.71 7.53
N ALA A 290 5.80 -26.46 8.62
CA ALA A 290 6.56 -25.98 9.77
C ALA A 290 8.04 -25.71 9.43
N THR A 291 8.63 -26.53 8.57
CA THR A 291 10.03 -26.36 8.15
C THR A 291 10.18 -25.21 7.15
N LEU A 292 9.31 -25.16 6.13
CA LEU A 292 9.31 -24.08 5.15
C LEU A 292 9.03 -22.72 5.80
N SER A 293 8.05 -22.65 6.71
CA SER A 293 7.72 -21.42 7.42
C SER A 293 8.92 -20.90 8.22
N ARG A 294 9.62 -21.76 8.95
CA ARG A 294 10.80 -21.35 9.74
C ARG A 294 11.92 -20.80 8.87
N VAL A 295 12.23 -21.46 7.76
CA VAL A 295 13.27 -21.00 6.82
C VAL A 295 12.86 -19.67 6.20
N THR A 296 11.61 -19.53 5.77
CA THR A 296 11.10 -18.29 5.17
C THR A 296 11.12 -17.13 6.14
N ILE A 297 10.61 -17.30 7.36
CA ILE A 297 10.60 -16.24 8.38
C ILE A 297 12.02 -15.76 8.68
N PHE A 298 12.98 -16.68 8.79
CA PHE A 298 14.38 -16.33 8.98
C PHE A 298 14.94 -15.55 7.78
N SER A 299 14.69 -16.01 6.55
CA SER A 299 15.12 -15.29 5.34
C SER A 299 14.49 -13.91 5.20
N GLN A 300 13.19 -13.76 5.49
CA GLN A 300 12.49 -12.49 5.45
C GLN A 300 13.07 -11.50 6.46
N GLY A 301 13.36 -11.96 7.68
CA GLY A 301 14.03 -11.13 8.70
C GLY A 301 15.41 -10.63 8.25
N LEU A 302 16.19 -11.45 7.53
CA LEU A 302 17.47 -11.01 6.95
C LEU A 302 17.28 -10.00 5.81
N ILE A 303 16.31 -10.19 4.94
CA ILE A 303 15.97 -9.26 3.85
C ILE A 303 15.64 -7.87 4.40
N GLU A 304 14.88 -7.83 5.51
CA GLU A 304 14.40 -6.59 6.14
C GLU A 304 15.48 -5.79 6.85
N SER A 305 16.66 -6.35 7.11
CA SER A 305 17.81 -5.61 7.66
C SER A 305 18.16 -4.38 6.83
N SER A 306 18.02 -4.46 5.51
CA SER A 306 18.29 -3.34 4.62
C SER A 306 17.27 -2.20 4.74
N ALA A 307 15.99 -2.51 5.04
CA ALA A 307 15.00 -1.48 5.37
C ALA A 307 15.33 -0.80 6.71
N ILE A 308 15.80 -1.57 7.71
CA ILE A 308 16.21 -1.05 9.01
C ILE A 308 17.39 -0.07 8.86
N TYR A 309 18.34 -0.34 7.97
CA TYR A 309 19.44 0.61 7.70
C TYR A 309 18.93 1.95 7.15
N ALA A 310 17.94 1.94 6.25
CA ALA A 310 17.33 3.15 5.72
C ALA A 310 16.60 3.96 6.81
N VAL A 311 15.87 3.27 7.69
CA VAL A 311 15.21 3.88 8.85
C VAL A 311 16.23 4.51 9.79
N LEU A 312 17.33 3.81 10.08
CA LEU A 312 18.39 4.29 10.97
C LEU A 312 19.01 5.59 10.43
N ILE A 313 19.35 5.63 9.13
CA ILE A 313 19.87 6.86 8.51
C ILE A 313 18.82 7.98 8.54
N SER A 314 17.55 7.66 8.30
CA SER A 314 16.48 8.64 8.34
C SER A 314 16.31 9.25 9.74
N PHE A 315 16.41 8.44 10.79
CA PHE A 315 16.38 8.94 12.17
C PHE A 315 17.61 9.76 12.54
N ILE A 316 18.79 9.38 12.07
CA ILE A 316 19.99 10.21 12.25
C ILE A 316 19.77 11.58 11.60
N LEU A 317 19.23 11.62 10.38
CA LEU A 317 18.92 12.90 9.71
C LEU A 317 17.84 13.71 10.42
N LEU A 318 16.86 13.06 11.06
CA LEU A 318 15.79 13.73 11.81
C LEU A 318 16.27 14.40 13.10
N PHE A 319 17.14 13.73 13.86
CA PHE A 319 17.53 14.17 15.21
C PHE A 319 18.89 14.86 15.29
N TRP A 320 19.66 14.83 14.21
CA TRP A 320 20.95 15.51 14.15
C TRP A 320 20.86 16.95 13.59
N LEU A 321 19.64 17.41 13.30
CA LEU A 321 19.29 18.76 12.89
C LEU A 321 19.28 19.76 14.04
#